data_AF-A0A953YKI9-F1
#
_entry.id   AF-A0A953YKI9-F1
#
_cell.length_a   1.000
_cell.length_b   1.000
_cell.length_c   1.000
_cell.angle_alpha   90.00
_cell.angle_beta   90.00
_cell.angle_gamma   90.00
#
_symmetry.space_group_name_H-M   'P 1'
#
loop_
_entity.id
_entity.type
_entity.pdbx_description
1 polymer ?
#
loop_
_entity_poly.entity_id
_entity_poly.type
_entity_poly.pdbx_seq_one_letter_code
_entity_poly.pdbx_strand_id
1 'polypeptide(L)'
;MAVMARLDALAPHKEAVRRGLVLVLSPRVGSRSSRAAMRTVDCIWRACGDTATDFNHYTKRLMLLSVLGKTLVCWLGDSSEDHAATRRFLHRRLVEVTHMGKLAGRAGALGRLAEAPWRAAAMVRRRVVGDA
;
A
#
# COMPACT_ATOMS: atom_id res chain seq x y z
N MET A 1 1.82 2.57 -14.41
CA MET A 1 2.84 1.94 -15.27
C MET A 1 4.09 1.44 -14.52
N ALA A 2 4.46 1.99 -13.35
CA ALA A 2 5.67 1.55 -12.63
C ALA A 2 5.72 0.06 -12.23
N VAL A 3 4.59 -0.54 -11.83
CA VAL A 3 4.53 -1.96 -11.44
C VAL A 3 4.77 -2.88 -12.64
N MET A 4 4.14 -2.59 -13.79
CA MET A 4 4.33 -3.37 -15.00
C MET A 4 5.77 -3.25 -15.51
N ALA A 5 6.32 -2.03 -15.55
CA ALA A 5 7.71 -1.82 -15.94
C ALA A 5 8.71 -2.66 -15.12
N ARG A 6 8.45 -2.82 -13.81
CA ARG A 6 9.25 -3.71 -12.96
C ARG A 6 9.08 -5.19 -13.35
N LEU A 7 7.87 -5.63 -13.68
CA LEU A 7 7.63 -7.02 -14.08
C LEU A 7 8.22 -7.31 -15.47
N ASP A 8 8.15 -6.36 -16.39
CA ASP A 8 8.73 -6.46 -17.72
C ASP A 8 10.25 -6.58 -17.64
N ALA A 9 10.90 -5.79 -16.78
CA ALA A 9 12.33 -5.93 -16.50
C ALA A 9 12.71 -7.29 -15.87
N LEU A 10 11.78 -7.95 -15.19
CA LEU A 10 11.99 -9.28 -14.58
C LEU A 10 11.60 -10.43 -15.50
N ALA A 11 10.94 -10.18 -16.63
CA ALA A 11 10.45 -11.19 -17.55
C ALA A 11 11.52 -12.17 -18.05
N PRO A 12 12.75 -11.75 -18.40
CA PRO A 12 13.81 -12.68 -18.80
C PRO A 12 14.24 -13.64 -17.67
N HIS A 13 13.97 -13.28 -16.41
CA HIS A 13 14.40 -14.02 -15.23
C HIS A 13 13.24 -14.62 -14.43
N LYS A 14 12.09 -14.87 -15.09
CA LYS A 14 10.85 -15.33 -14.44
C LYS A 14 11.02 -16.57 -13.57
N GLU A 15 11.79 -17.56 -14.03
CA GLU A 15 12.05 -18.78 -13.28
C GLU A 15 12.97 -18.54 -12.06
N ALA A 16 13.94 -17.62 -12.17
CA ALA A 16 14.76 -17.20 -11.03
C ALA A 16 13.90 -16.49 -9.96
N VAL A 17 12.96 -15.64 -10.39
CA VAL A 17 11.99 -14.99 -9.48
C VAL A 17 11.09 -16.03 -8.81
N ARG A 18 10.61 -17.03 -9.55
CA ARG A 18 9.78 -18.12 -9.00
C ARG A 18 10.51 -18.88 -7.90
N ARG A 19 11.76 -19.29 -8.13
CA ARG A 19 12.58 -20.00 -7.13
C ARG A 19 12.97 -19.09 -5.97
N GLY A 20 13.34 -17.84 -6.25
CA GLY A 20 13.70 -16.84 -5.25
C GLY A 20 12.55 -16.49 -4.30
N LEU A 21 11.29 -16.65 -4.73
CA LEU A 21 10.13 -16.38 -3.88
C LEU A 21 10.10 -17.25 -2.61
N VAL A 22 10.50 -18.52 -2.72
CA VAL A 22 10.60 -19.44 -1.57
C VAL A 22 11.61 -18.93 -0.55
N LEU A 23 12.75 -18.41 -1.03
CA LEU A 23 13.75 -17.78 -0.17
C LEU A 23 13.18 -16.51 0.46
N VAL A 24 12.53 -15.64 -0.30
CA VAL A 24 11.95 -14.37 0.18
C VAL A 24 10.93 -14.60 1.30
N LEU A 25 10.13 -15.67 1.22
CA LEU A 25 9.14 -16.07 2.22
C LEU A 25 9.75 -16.82 3.41
N SER A 26 11.00 -17.27 3.33
CA SER A 26 11.67 -17.96 4.43
C SER A 26 11.88 -17.03 5.62
N PRO A 27 11.61 -17.47 6.86
CA PRO A 27 11.75 -16.64 8.05
C PRO A 27 13.18 -16.16 8.30
N ARG A 28 14.20 -16.87 7.79
CA ARG A 28 15.63 -16.48 7.96
C ARG A 28 15.97 -15.17 7.25
N VAL A 29 15.32 -14.88 6.13
CA VAL A 29 15.53 -13.64 5.37
C VAL A 29 14.28 -12.75 5.32
N GLY A 30 13.15 -13.22 5.86
CA GLY A 30 11.85 -12.57 5.79
C GLY A 30 11.82 -11.12 6.28
N SER A 31 12.66 -10.77 7.27
CA SER A 31 12.81 -9.38 7.73
C SER A 31 13.49 -8.47 6.70
N ARG A 32 14.53 -8.97 6.01
CA ARG A 32 15.22 -8.25 4.92
C ARG A 32 14.32 -8.16 3.69
N SER A 33 13.66 -9.26 3.34
CA SER A 33 12.66 -9.35 2.26
C SER A 33 11.53 -8.34 2.44
N SER A 34 10.93 -8.30 3.63
CA SER A 34 9.85 -7.36 3.95
C SER A 34 10.32 -5.91 3.83
N ARG A 35 11.54 -5.61 4.28
CA ARG A 35 12.13 -4.27 4.17
C ARG A 35 12.37 -3.86 2.72
N ALA A 36 12.84 -4.77 1.87
CA ALA A 36 13.01 -4.54 0.44
C ALA A 36 11.66 -4.31 -0.26
N ALA A 37 10.62 -5.06 0.13
CA ALA A 37 9.28 -4.90 -0.41
C ALA A 37 8.67 -3.55 -0.01
N MET A 38 8.81 -3.14 1.25
CA MET A 38 8.39 -1.80 1.72
C MET A 38 9.12 -0.67 0.99
N ARG A 39 10.44 -0.79 0.78
CA ARG A 39 11.19 0.18 -0.03
C ARG A 39 10.69 0.28 -1.47
N THR A 40 10.31 -0.85 -2.07
CA THR A 40 9.74 -0.88 -3.43
C THR A 40 8.41 -0.12 -3.49
N VAL A 41 7.53 -0.38 -2.51
CA VAL A 41 6.26 0.33 -2.35
C VAL A 41 6.49 1.84 -2.20
N ASP A 42 7.45 2.23 -1.36
CA ASP A 42 7.79 3.64 -1.15
C ASP A 42 8.28 4.32 -2.43
N CYS A 43 9.14 3.64 -3.20
CA CYS A 43 9.60 4.18 -4.49
C CYS A 43 8.45 4.37 -5.48
N ILE A 44 7.49 3.45 -5.53
CA ILE A 44 6.32 3.59 -6.40
C ILE A 44 5.44 4.76 -5.96
N TRP A 45 5.16 4.89 -4.66
CA TRP A 45 4.37 6.02 -4.14
C TRP A 45 5.06 7.37 -4.37
N ARG A 46 6.39 7.45 -4.19
CA ARG A 46 7.18 8.64 -4.51
C ARG A 46 7.14 8.97 -6.00
N ALA A 47 7.26 7.97 -6.87
CA ALA A 47 7.15 8.16 -8.32
C ALA A 47 5.74 8.63 -8.75
N CYS A 48 4.70 8.29 -7.98
CA CYS A 48 3.34 8.78 -8.18
C CYS A 48 3.06 10.15 -7.53
N GLY A 49 4.05 10.77 -6.87
CA GLY A 49 3.90 12.09 -6.25
C GLY A 49 3.07 12.11 -4.96
N ASP A 50 2.82 10.97 -4.31
CA ASP A 50 2.08 10.96 -3.03
C ASP A 50 2.98 11.46 -1.89
N THR A 51 2.66 12.64 -1.35
CA THR A 51 3.34 13.27 -0.21
C THR A 51 2.58 13.10 1.10
N ALA A 52 1.52 12.26 1.12
CA ALA A 52 0.67 12.10 2.30
C ALA A 52 1.42 11.59 3.55
N THR A 53 1.34 12.36 4.63
CA THR A 53 1.98 12.12 5.95
C THR A 53 1.03 11.64 7.04
N ASP A 54 -0.29 11.60 6.80
CA ASP A 54 -1.30 11.24 7.80
C ASP A 54 -1.38 9.73 8.11
N PHE A 55 -2.32 9.28 8.97
CA PHE A 55 -2.68 7.87 9.25
C PHE A 55 -2.82 7.00 7.98
N ASN A 56 -3.13 7.65 6.87
CA ASN A 56 -3.13 7.17 5.50
C ASN A 56 -1.78 6.55 5.03
N HIS A 57 -0.66 6.91 5.66
CA HIS A 57 0.70 6.59 5.24
C HIS A 57 1.01 5.09 5.30
N TYR A 58 0.69 4.42 6.40
CA TYR A 58 0.92 2.97 6.53
C TYR A 58 -0.16 2.15 5.82
N THR A 59 -1.42 2.56 5.92
CA THR A 59 -2.54 1.86 5.30
C THR A 59 -2.42 1.84 3.77
N LYS A 60 -2.09 2.96 3.12
CA LYS A 60 -1.83 3.01 1.67
C LYS A 60 -0.67 2.12 1.24
N ARG A 61 0.41 2.10 2.03
CA ARG A 61 1.60 1.28 1.75
C ARG A 61 1.31 -0.20 1.88
N LEU A 62 0.60 -0.60 2.93
CA LEU A 62 0.14 -1.98 3.12
C LEU A 62 -0.81 -2.43 2.00
N MET A 63 -1.75 -1.56 1.59
CA MET A 63 -2.62 -1.83 0.45
C MET A 63 -1.82 -2.04 -0.84
N LEU A 64 -0.89 -1.13 -1.16
CA LEU A 64 -0.06 -1.27 -2.36
C LEU A 64 0.85 -2.50 -2.28
N LEU A 65 1.42 -2.81 -1.10
CA LEU A 65 2.20 -4.03 -0.90
C LEU A 65 1.37 -5.28 -1.20
N SER A 66 0.13 -5.33 -0.70
CA SER A 66 -0.80 -6.43 -0.96
C SER A 66 -1.09 -6.59 -2.45
N VAL A 67 -1.34 -5.48 -3.16
CA VAL A 67 -1.52 -5.50 -4.61
C VAL A 67 -0.27 -5.97 -5.34
N LEU A 68 0.92 -5.50 -4.96
CA LEU A 68 2.19 -5.93 -5.55
C LEU A 68 2.42 -7.42 -5.36
N GLY A 69 2.23 -7.95 -4.14
CA GLY A 69 2.38 -9.37 -3.85
C GLY A 69 1.41 -10.23 -4.66
N LYS A 70 0.12 -9.86 -4.70
CA LYS A 70 -0.88 -10.58 -5.51
C LYS A 70 -0.57 -10.51 -7.00
N THR A 71 -0.12 -9.36 -7.50
CA THR A 71 0.24 -9.18 -8.91
C THR A 71 1.46 -10.02 -9.29
N LEU A 72 2.47 -10.11 -8.41
CA LEU A 72 3.64 -10.96 -8.61
C LEU A 72 3.25 -12.44 -8.76
N VAL A 73 2.39 -12.94 -7.87
CA VAL A 73 1.91 -14.33 -7.94
C VAL A 73 1.10 -14.58 -9.21
N CYS A 74 0.20 -13.65 -9.58
CA CYS A 74 -0.54 -13.71 -10.84
C CYS A 74 0.40 -13.78 -12.04
N TRP A 75 1.40 -12.90 -12.07
CA TRP A 75 2.40 -12.81 -13.13
C TRP A 75 3.23 -14.09 -13.27
N LEU A 76 3.60 -14.73 -12.16
CA LEU A 76 4.33 -16.01 -12.17
C LEU A 76 3.54 -17.16 -12.81
N GLY A 77 2.20 -17.12 -12.77
CA GLY A 77 1.32 -18.09 -13.42
C GLY A 77 0.83 -17.67 -14.81
N ASP A 78 1.09 -16.43 -15.22
CA ASP A 78 0.58 -15.88 -16.47
C ASP A 78 1.42 -16.33 -17.69
N SER A 79 0.76 -16.93 -18.66
CA SER A 79 1.34 -17.34 -19.96
C SER A 79 0.72 -16.60 -21.14
N SER A 80 -0.13 -15.59 -20.88
CA SER A 80 -0.75 -14.77 -21.92
C SER A 80 0.27 -13.88 -22.62
N GLU A 81 0.00 -13.55 -23.87
CA GLU A 81 0.81 -12.62 -24.66
C GLU A 81 1.00 -11.29 -23.94
N ASP A 82 2.25 -10.84 -23.90
CA ASP A 82 2.73 -9.68 -23.16
C ASP A 82 2.31 -9.59 -21.68
N HIS A 83 1.80 -10.66 -21.04
CA HIS A 83 1.19 -10.62 -19.70
C HIS A 83 -0.12 -9.80 -19.63
N ALA A 84 -0.96 -9.88 -20.68
CA ALA A 84 -2.26 -9.19 -20.74
C ALA A 84 -3.18 -9.52 -19.55
N ALA A 85 -3.20 -10.78 -19.09
CA ALA A 85 -4.00 -11.19 -17.94
C ALA A 85 -3.54 -10.51 -16.64
N THR A 86 -2.22 -10.42 -16.43
CA THR A 86 -1.60 -9.70 -15.31
C THR A 86 -1.93 -8.21 -15.36
N ARG A 87 -1.83 -7.56 -16.53
CA ARG A 87 -2.21 -6.14 -16.70
C ARG A 87 -3.65 -5.89 -16.29
N ARG A 88 -4.57 -6.73 -16.75
CA ARG A 88 -6.00 -6.61 -16.40
C ARG A 88 -6.23 -6.82 -14.91
N PHE A 89 -5.57 -7.80 -14.31
CA PHE A 89 -5.63 -8.06 -12.87
C PHE A 89 -5.15 -6.85 -12.05
N LEU A 90 -3.97 -6.32 -12.40
CA LEU A 90 -3.37 -5.18 -11.73
C LEU A 90 -4.29 -3.96 -11.82
N HIS A 91 -4.83 -3.66 -13.01
CA HIS A 91 -5.73 -2.52 -13.21
C HIS A 91 -6.94 -2.60 -12.27
N ARG A 92 -7.61 -3.76 -12.21
CA ARG A 92 -8.76 -3.98 -11.32
C ARG A 92 -8.40 -3.75 -9.84
N ARG A 93 -7.24 -4.24 -9.39
CA ARG A 93 -6.77 -4.08 -8.01
C ARG A 93 -6.41 -2.62 -7.67
N LEU A 94 -5.85 -1.87 -8.61
CA LEU A 94 -5.55 -0.44 -8.40
C LEU A 94 -6.83 0.40 -8.29
N VAL A 95 -7.86 0.08 -9.09
CA VAL A 95 -9.18 0.70 -8.95
C VAL A 95 -9.75 0.40 -7.56
N GLU A 96 -9.73 -0.85 -7.10
CA GLU A 96 -10.20 -1.22 -5.76
C GLU A 96 -9.47 -0.47 -4.64
N VAL A 97 -8.14 -0.32 -4.71
CA VAL A 97 -7.36 0.45 -3.72
C VAL A 97 -7.80 1.92 -3.69
N THR A 98 -8.11 2.50 -4.85
CA THR A 98 -8.60 3.88 -4.93
C THR A 98 -9.96 4.02 -4.22
N HIS A 99 -10.86 3.05 -4.39
CA HIS A 99 -12.14 3.01 -3.68
C HIS A 99 -11.96 2.81 -2.16
N MET A 100 -11.07 1.91 -1.74
CA MET A 100 -10.76 1.69 -0.32
C MET A 100 -10.13 2.93 0.32
N GLY A 101 -9.26 3.65 -0.38
CA GLY A 101 -8.69 4.92 0.07
C GLY A 101 -9.77 5.99 0.33
N LYS A 102 -10.77 6.09 -0.55
CA LYS A 102 -11.92 7.00 -0.37
C LYS A 102 -12.77 6.61 0.86
N LEU A 103 -12.99 5.32 1.09
CA LEU A 103 -13.72 4.82 2.25
C LEU A 103 -12.97 5.10 3.57
N ALA A 104 -11.66 4.83 3.61
CA ALA A 104 -10.82 5.12 4.78
C ALA A 104 -10.80 6.62 5.11
N GLY A 105 -10.72 7.48 4.09
CA GLY A 105 -10.81 8.94 4.27
C GLY A 105 -12.13 9.40 4.88
N ARG A 106 -13.25 8.81 4.45
CA ARG A 106 -14.59 9.09 5.01
C ARG A 106 -14.73 8.64 6.46
N ALA A 107 -14.26 7.44 6.79
CA ALA A 107 -14.27 6.93 8.17
C ALA A 107 -13.44 7.82 9.12
N GLY A 108 -12.25 8.26 8.69
CA GLY A 108 -11.43 9.18 9.46
C GLY A 108 -12.07 10.55 9.67
N ALA A 109 -12.82 11.06 8.69
CA ALA A 109 -13.57 12.31 8.83
C ALA A 109 -14.72 12.19 9.84
N LEU A 110 -15.48 11.09 9.81
CA LEU A 110 -16.53 10.82 10.80
C LEU A 110 -15.97 10.69 12.23
N GLY A 111 -14.85 9.99 12.39
CA GLY A 111 -14.19 9.87 13.70
C GLY A 111 -13.82 11.24 14.28
N ARG A 112 -13.22 12.13 13.47
CA ARG A 112 -12.89 13.50 13.91
C ARG A 112 -14.13 14.32 14.30
N LEU A 113 -15.25 14.14 13.60
CA LEU A 113 -16.51 14.82 13.93
C LEU A 113 -17.12 14.29 15.22
N ALA A 114 -17.08 12.97 15.45
CA ALA A 114 -17.50 12.36 16.71
C ALA A 114 -16.61 12.81 17.88
N GLU A 115 -15.35 13.14 17.60
CA GLU A 115 -14.42 13.64 18.62
C GLU A 115 -14.50 15.15 18.90
N ALA A 116 -15.12 15.93 18.02
CA ALA A 116 -15.19 17.38 18.14
C ALA A 116 -15.89 17.89 19.42
N PRO A 117 -17.01 17.29 19.89
CA PRO A 117 -17.72 17.77 21.08
C PRO A 117 -16.89 17.65 22.36
N TRP A 118 -16.17 16.53 22.53
CA TRP A 118 -15.35 16.32 23.72
C TRP A 118 -14.09 17.19 23.70
N ARG A 119 -13.52 17.47 22.51
CA ARG A 119 -12.38 18.40 22.36
C ARG A 119 -12.76 19.82 22.73
N ALA A 120 -13.95 20.26 22.31
CA ALA A 120 -14.50 21.55 22.69
C ALA A 120 -14.75 21.64 24.20
N ALA A 121 -15.35 20.60 24.80
CA ALA A 121 -15.57 20.55 26.25
C ALA A 121 -14.25 20.55 27.06
N ALA A 122 -13.21 19.84 26.59
CA ALA A 122 -11.89 19.83 27.23
C ALA A 122 -11.17 21.19 27.12
N MET A 123 -11.35 21.92 26.01
CA MET A 123 -10.82 23.28 25.85
C MET A 123 -11.51 24.28 26.79
N VAL A 124 -12.82 24.19 26.95
CA VAL A 124 -13.57 25.04 27.90
C VAL A 124 -13.15 24.73 29.34
N ARG A 125 -13.00 23.45 29.69
CA ARG A 125 -12.54 23.03 31.02
C ARG A 125 -11.13 23.52 31.37
N ARG A 126 -10.22 23.60 30.39
CA ARG A 126 -8.87 24.15 30.58
C ARG A 126 -8.85 25.66 30.79
N ARG A 127 -9.76 26.41 30.17
CA ARG A 127 -9.88 27.87 30.36
C ARG A 127 -10.44 28.23 31.74
N VAL A 128 -11.38 27.45 32.26
CA VAL A 128 -12.02 27.73 33.55
C VAL A 128 -11.11 27.38 34.75
N VAL A 129 -10.16 26.47 34.58
CA VAL A 129 -9.26 25.99 35.67
C VAL A 129 -7.89 26.69 35.65
N GLY A 130 -7.55 27.44 34.61
CA GLY A 130 -6.22 28.03 34.42
C GLY A 130 -6.01 29.46 34.93
N ASP A 131 -7.05 30.15 35.38
CA ASP A 131 -7.00 31.57 35.80
C ASP A 131 -7.25 31.76 37.32
N ALA A 132 -6.76 30.84 38.17
CA ALA A 132 -6.79 30.96 39.63
C ALA A 132 -5.39 30.83 40.25
#